data_AF-A0A5R9PW06-F1
#
_entry.id   AF-A0A5R9PW06-F1
#
_cell.length_a   1.000
_cell.length_b   1.000
_cell.length_c   1.000
_cell.angle_alpha   90.00
_cell.angle_beta   90.00
_cell.angle_gamma   90.00
#
_symmetry.space_group_name_H-M   'P 1'
#
loop_
_entity.id
_entity.type
_entity.pdbx_description
1 polymer ?
#
loop_
_entity_poly.entity_id
_entity_poly.type
_entity_poly.pdbx_seq_one_letter_code
_entity_poly.pdbx_strand_id
1 'polypeptide(L)' 'MKNFALIGAAGYIAPRHLRAIKDTGNNLVAAMDINDSVGIMDSHFPEAEFFTEFEDFTAFVEDQALQGNKLD' A
#
# COMPACT_ATOMS: atom_id res chain seq x y z
N MET A 1 15.60 -1.71 3.96
CA MET A 1 14.38 -0.99 3.56
C MET A 1 13.69 -1.82 2.50
N LYS A 2 12.47 -2.28 2.77
CA LYS A 2 11.62 -2.98 1.79
C LYS A 2 10.45 -2.08 1.39
N ASN A 3 9.96 -2.29 0.18
CA ASN A 3 8.75 -1.65 -0.33
C ASN A 3 7.61 -2.65 -0.26
N PHE A 4 6.48 -2.26 0.29
CA PHE A 4 5.30 -3.10 0.44
C PHE A 4 4.13 -2.60 -0.41
N ALA A 5 3.27 -3.53 -0.80
CA ALA A 5 1.91 -3.23 -1.22
C ALA A 5 0.90 -3.83 -0.22
N LEU A 6 -0.24 -3.15 0.01
CA LEU A 6 -1.27 -3.62 0.95
C LEU A 6 -2.64 -3.73 0.28
N ILE A 7 -3.23 -4.93 0.26
CA ILE A 7 -4.62 -5.14 -0.14
C ILE A 7 -5.51 -5.23 1.12
N GLY A 8 -6.66 -4.58 1.08
CA GLY A 8 -7.60 -4.48 2.20
C GLY A 8 -7.30 -3.29 3.14
N ALA A 9 -6.86 -2.17 2.58
CA ALA A 9 -6.38 -1.00 3.35
C ALA A 9 -7.47 -0.27 4.17
N ALA A 10 -8.76 -0.45 3.84
CA ALA A 10 -9.88 0.08 4.62
C ALA A 10 -10.37 -0.90 5.70
N GLY A 11 -9.80 -2.11 5.74
CA GLY A 11 -10.19 -3.16 6.67
C GLY A 11 -9.84 -2.84 8.13
N TYR A 12 -10.60 -3.44 9.06
CA TYR A 12 -10.39 -3.29 10.50
C TYR A 12 -8.95 -3.58 10.96
N ILE A 13 -8.28 -4.54 10.32
CA ILE A 13 -6.91 -4.94 10.68
C ILE A 13 -5.83 -4.09 10.02
N ALA A 14 -6.15 -3.34 8.96
CA ALA A 14 -5.19 -2.59 8.15
C ALA A 14 -4.30 -1.64 8.96
N PRO A 15 -4.81 -0.87 9.97
CA PRO A 15 -3.97 0.00 10.78
C PRO A 15 -2.81 -0.72 11.50
N ARG A 16 -2.97 -2.02 11.82
CA ARG A 16 -1.90 -2.82 12.43
C ARG A 16 -0.81 -3.14 11.41
N HIS A 17 -1.16 -3.42 10.17
CA HIS A 17 -0.20 -3.64 9.08
C HIS A 17 0.54 -2.34 8.73
N LEU A 18 -0.19 -1.22 8.59
CA LEU A 18 0.40 0.10 8.36
C LEU A 18 1.43 0.44 9.46
N ARG A 19 1.07 0.21 10.72
CA ARG A 19 1.99 0.41 11.84
C ARG A 19 3.19 -0.54 11.78
N ALA A 20 2.99 -1.82 11.49
CA ALA A 20 4.09 -2.78 11.41
C ALA A 20 5.11 -2.42 10.32
N ILE A 21 4.65 -2.01 9.14
CA ILE A 21 5.52 -1.55 8.04
C ILE A 21 6.33 -0.33 8.49
N LYS A 22 5.66 0.65 9.13
CA LYS A 22 6.29 1.91 9.59
C LYS A 22 7.31 1.67 10.71
N ASP A 23 6.92 0.93 11.74
CA ASP A 23 7.74 0.66 12.94
C ASP A 23 8.97 -0.19 12.60
N THR A 24 8.90 -0.99 11.53
CA THR A 24 10.05 -1.77 11.03
C THR A 24 10.92 -0.99 10.04
N GLY A 25 10.64 0.29 9.80
CA GLY A 25 11.42 1.15 8.89
C GLY A 25 11.32 0.73 7.43
N ASN A 26 10.16 0.18 7.03
CA ASN A 26 9.86 -0.14 5.63
C ASN A 26 8.91 0.91 5.05
N ASN A 27 8.73 0.87 3.73
CA ASN A 27 7.88 1.80 3.01
C ASN A 27 6.64 1.09 2.46
N LEU A 28 5.48 1.74 2.52
CA LEU A 28 4.30 1.35 1.76
C LEU A 28 4.29 2.17 0.47
N VAL A 29 4.25 1.51 -0.68
CA VAL A 29 4.27 2.17 -2.00
C VAL A 29 2.88 2.21 -2.62
N ALA A 30 2.10 1.15 -2.43
CA ALA A 30 0.75 1.05 -2.97
C ALA A 30 -0.20 0.40 -1.95
N ALA A 31 -1.45 0.81 -1.97
CA ALA A 31 -2.52 0.22 -1.21
C ALA A 31 -3.78 0.07 -2.06
N MET A 32 -4.62 -0.91 -1.73
CA MET A 32 -5.86 -1.16 -2.44
C MET A 32 -6.97 -1.55 -1.45
N ASP A 33 -8.16 -1.02 -1.67
CA ASP A 33 -9.41 -1.52 -1.09
C ASP A 33 -10.58 -1.07 -1.96
N ILE A 34 -11.62 -1.88 -2.08
CA ILE A 34 -12.84 -1.49 -2.81
C ILE A 34 -13.56 -0.30 -2.14
N ASN A 35 -13.28 -0.02 -0.86
CA ASN A 35 -13.78 1.13 -0.14
C ASN A 35 -12.70 2.21 -0.02
N ASP A 36 -13.06 3.46 -0.25
CA ASP A 36 -12.16 4.63 -0.23
C ASP A 36 -11.96 5.26 1.15
N SER A 37 -12.55 4.67 2.20
CA SER A 37 -12.46 5.16 3.58
C SER A 37 -11.12 4.79 4.23
N VAL A 38 -10.02 5.30 3.66
CA VAL A 38 -8.63 4.93 4.00
C VAL A 38 -7.80 6.05 4.61
N GLY A 39 -8.40 7.12 5.12
CA GLY A 39 -7.68 8.30 5.64
C GLY A 39 -6.69 8.03 6.79
N ILE A 40 -6.74 6.86 7.44
CA ILE A 40 -5.70 6.43 8.39
C ILE A 40 -4.34 6.24 7.71
N MET A 41 -4.32 5.91 6.42
CA MET A 41 -3.11 5.69 5.63
C MET A 41 -2.21 6.92 5.62
N ASP A 42 -2.77 8.12 5.49
CA ASP A 42 -2.01 9.39 5.42
C ASP A 42 -1.21 9.68 6.70
N SER A 43 -1.68 9.18 7.85
CA SER A 43 -0.94 9.31 9.12
C SER A 43 0.32 8.44 9.17
N HIS A 44 0.38 7.42 8.29
CA HIS A 44 1.47 6.46 8.20
C HIS A 44 2.34 6.68 6.96
N PHE A 45 1.73 6.72 5.78
CA PHE A 45 2.38 6.74 4.45
C PHE A 45 1.61 7.68 3.50
N PRO A 46 1.78 9.01 3.62
CA PRO A 46 1.08 9.99 2.78
C PRO A 46 1.49 9.97 1.30
N GLU A 47 2.60 9.29 0.96
CA GLU A 47 3.12 9.17 -0.41
C GLU A 47 2.74 7.84 -1.09
N ALA A 48 1.93 7.00 -0.42
CA ALA A 48 1.50 5.72 -0.99
C ALA A 48 0.36 5.94 -1.98
N GLU A 49 0.45 5.32 -3.15
CA GLU A 49 -0.64 5.31 -4.13
C GLU A 49 -1.81 4.47 -3.61
N PHE A 50 -3.05 4.87 -3.90
CA PHE A 50 -4.26 4.15 -3.50
C PHE A 50 -5.16 3.85 -4.69
N PHE A 51 -5.68 2.63 -4.72
CA PHE A 51 -6.52 2.12 -5.80
C PHE A 51 -7.80 1.47 -5.26
N THR A 52 -8.93 1.72 -5.92
CA THR A 52 -10.19 1.00 -5.66
C THR A 52 -10.41 -0.18 -6.60
N GLU A 53 -9.82 -0.12 -7.81
CA GLU A 53 -9.92 -1.14 -8.84
C GLU A 53 -8.68 -2.05 -8.83
N PHE A 54 -8.91 -3.36 -8.96
CA PHE A 54 -7.82 -4.36 -8.90
C PHE A 54 -6.89 -4.24 -10.10
N GLU A 55 -7.46 -3.96 -11.27
CA GLU A 55 -6.77 -3.83 -12.53
C GLU A 55 -5.73 -2.71 -12.46
N ASP A 56 -6.12 -1.52 -11.97
CA ASP A 56 -5.22 -0.37 -11.81
C ASP A 56 -4.10 -0.67 -10.80
N PHE A 57 -4.45 -1.29 -9.68
CA PHE A 57 -3.47 -1.72 -8.68
C PHE A 57 -2.44 -2.69 -9.27
N THR A 58 -2.89 -3.72 -10.00
CA THR A 58 -1.99 -4.70 -10.59
C THR A 58 -1.11 -4.11 -11.68
N ALA A 59 -1.64 -3.21 -12.52
CA ALA A 59 -0.86 -2.50 -13.52
C ALA A 59 0.27 -1.68 -12.88
N PHE A 60 -0.03 -0.96 -11.79
CA PHE A 60 0.97 -0.21 -11.04
C PHE A 60 2.06 -1.13 -10.44
N VAL A 61 1.67 -2.26 -9.84
CA VAL A 61 2.61 -3.25 -9.27
C VAL A 61 3.53 -3.83 -10.36
N GLU A 62 2.99 -4.12 -11.55
CA GLU A 62 3.76 -4.58 -12.71
C GLU A 62 4.76 -3.53 -13.18
N ASP A 63 4.33 -2.26 -13.30
CA ASP A 63 5.21 -1.14 -13.66
C ASP A 63 6.36 -0.98 -12.67
N GLN A 64 6.09 -1.09 -11.36
CA GLN A 64 7.14 -1.07 -10.34
C GLN A 64 8.11 -2.24 -10.50
N ALA A 65 7.61 -3.45 -10.80
CA ALA A 65 8.46 -4.61 -11.03
C ALA A 65 9.37 -4.44 -12.26
N LEU A 66 8.86 -3.87 -13.35
CA LEU A 66 9.64 -3.55 -14.56
C LEU A 66 10.74 -2.51 -14.30
N GLN A 67 10.48 -1.56 -13.40
CA GLN A 67 11.46 -0.55 -12.97
C GLN A 67 12.49 -1.12 -11.96
N GLY A 68 12.35 -2.37 -11.53
CA GLY A 68 13.21 -3.00 -10.53
C GLY A 68 12.81 -2.69 -9.08
N ASN A 69 11.70 -2.00 -8.86
CA ASN A 69 11.15 -1.66 -7.55
C ASN A 69 10.20 -2.75 -7.06
N LYS A 70 10.69 -3.97 -6.90
CA LYS A 70 9.84 -5.09 -6.46
C LYS A 70 9.16 -4.78 -5.12
N LEU A 71 7.85 -4.95 -5.07
CA LEU A 71 7.03 -4.82 -3.87
C LEU A 71 6.86 -6.19 -3.20
N ASP A 72 7.01 -6.21 -1.88
CA ASP A 72 6.71 -7.34 -0.99
C ASP A 72 5.25 -7.29 -0.49
#